data_AF-A0A679GLD9-F1
#
_entry.id   AF-A0A679GLD9-F1
#
_cell.length_a   1.000
_cell.length_b   1.000
_cell.length_c   1.000
_cell.angle_alpha   90.00
_cell.angle_beta   90.00
_cell.angle_gamma   90.00
#
_symmetry.space_group_name_H-M   'P 1'
#
loop_
_entity.id
_entity.type
_entity.pdbx_description
1 polymer ?
#
loop_
_entity_poly.entity_id
_entity_poly.type
_entity_poly.pdbx_seq_one_letter_code
_entity_poly.pdbx_strand_id
1 'polypeptide(L)'
;MTERRVLVWPWHGRLTEGQLLLPNGQSRPHPMPDDSTFAVSNPGDTHLIRVEGVPAITPEEAAQAPEGGEYWAGRALLSGTDLYGQRLSGWIYQAPSGGKWWVRLENLSIGASLTQGRLRIRRFGVAGGDPDEHLQYFTLPDGIPSPADRARVFADLRAGASERLQLHSVSPTGQHAVLALTTANNIALRPLDQRPRAYRFYLASVTGEGQELLVAITALYGIDDIAPEPITTRPAGYVSLQFTQAPTETSRVPYEENGQLVGYDVTYSLDSPGSLEPVGSSTEYTTPGTYTGQYRWMHAVDFDGEVPVPVWTQVDYTCEVEAPAFTRATIEPRVQRERFVSIGGPEVLVDGRYRSTGGGAAHAQINVVVGAWSVSLQMEATSELDTGILRYAVDSWPTSPVTNTYTLTSDLGGSSYAEAVRPEGMLPKLGAILGGNGTTRQPEIVVLYGRTIILLDLYSNTLVGVCAQVGDGPLVHVGAATRLTFQSMAGESTPSTASYGSYNPATGQAVIGALKPVNWI
;
A
#
# COMPACT_ATOMS: atom_id res chain seq x y z
N MET A 1 -10.02 22.59 -51.65
CA MET A 1 -10.07 21.16 -51.26
C MET A 1 -9.36 21.05 -49.93
N THR A 2 -10.07 20.71 -48.85
CA THR A 2 -9.46 20.34 -47.58
C THR A 2 -8.67 19.06 -47.81
N GLU A 3 -7.37 19.05 -47.53
CA GLU A 3 -6.57 17.83 -47.58
C GLU A 3 -7.24 16.76 -46.72
N ARG A 4 -7.46 15.57 -47.29
CA ARG A 4 -7.91 14.41 -46.52
C ARG A 4 -6.78 14.02 -45.57
N ARG A 5 -6.95 14.41 -44.31
CA ARG A 5 -6.05 14.06 -43.23
C ARG A 5 -6.06 12.53 -43.04
N VAL A 6 -4.88 11.94 -42.88
CA VAL A 6 -4.76 10.53 -42.47
C VAL A 6 -5.15 10.45 -41.00
N LEU A 7 -6.38 10.00 -40.75
CA LEU A 7 -6.91 9.91 -39.39
C LEU A 7 -6.50 8.59 -38.73
N VAL A 8 -6.53 7.45 -39.47
CA VAL A 8 -6.06 6.14 -38.97
C VAL A 8 -4.60 5.95 -39.34
N TRP A 9 -3.78 5.55 -38.39
CA TRP A 9 -2.53 4.88 -38.70
C TRP A 9 -2.74 3.37 -38.47
N PRO A 10 -2.72 2.54 -39.52
CA PRO A 10 -3.04 1.11 -39.38
C PRO A 10 -2.02 0.34 -38.54
N TRP A 11 -0.92 1.00 -38.17
CA TRP A 11 0.16 0.42 -37.36
C TRP A 11 0.02 0.73 -35.86
N HIS A 12 -1.07 1.35 -35.42
CA HIS A 12 -1.35 1.58 -34.00
C HIS A 12 -2.26 0.51 -33.41
N GLY A 13 -2.02 0.16 -32.15
CA GLY A 13 -2.86 -0.80 -31.41
C GLY A 13 -2.08 -1.69 -30.44
N ARG A 14 -2.82 -2.60 -29.80
CA ARG A 14 -2.27 -3.57 -28.86
C ARG A 14 -1.45 -4.64 -29.58
N LEU A 15 -0.26 -4.93 -29.05
CA LEU A 15 0.49 -6.13 -29.42
C LEU A 15 0.03 -7.34 -28.62
N THR A 16 -0.28 -8.42 -29.33
CA THR A 16 -0.61 -9.71 -28.72
C THR A 16 0.30 -10.77 -29.31
N GLU A 17 1.13 -11.38 -28.47
CA GLU A 17 2.09 -12.42 -28.86
C GLU A 17 3.03 -12.01 -30.02
N GLY A 18 3.48 -10.76 -30.02
CA GLY A 18 4.34 -10.22 -31.09
C GLY A 18 3.61 -9.97 -32.41
N GLN A 19 2.28 -9.86 -32.39
CA GLN A 19 1.46 -9.52 -33.54
C GLN A 19 0.63 -8.27 -33.27
N LEU A 20 0.58 -7.36 -34.25
CA LEU A 20 -0.39 -6.27 -34.31
C LEU A 20 -1.59 -6.73 -35.15
N LEU A 21 -2.79 -6.70 -34.58
CA LEU A 21 -4.03 -6.93 -35.33
C LEU A 21 -4.42 -5.64 -36.06
N LEU A 22 -4.55 -5.72 -37.37
CA LEU A 22 -4.91 -4.60 -38.23
C LEU A 22 -6.45 -4.51 -38.37
N PRO A 23 -7.01 -3.33 -38.71
CA PRO A 23 -8.46 -3.14 -38.87
C PRO A 23 -9.13 -4.05 -39.92
N ASN A 24 -8.35 -4.62 -40.85
CA ASN A 24 -8.86 -5.56 -41.85
C ASN A 24 -8.86 -7.04 -41.37
N GLY A 25 -8.60 -7.27 -40.07
CA GLY A 25 -8.50 -8.60 -39.45
C GLY A 25 -7.18 -9.34 -39.71
N GLN A 26 -6.26 -8.76 -40.48
CA GLN A 26 -4.93 -9.35 -40.69
C GLN A 26 -4.01 -9.06 -39.50
N SER A 27 -3.06 -9.95 -39.23
CA SER A 27 -2.01 -9.71 -38.24
C SER A 27 -0.69 -9.36 -38.92
N ARG A 28 0.06 -8.40 -38.35
CA ARG A 28 1.45 -8.12 -38.75
C ARG A 28 2.41 -8.47 -37.62
N PRO A 29 3.48 -9.24 -37.90
CA PRO A 29 4.55 -9.45 -36.94
C PRO A 29 5.17 -8.13 -36.53
N HIS A 30 5.38 -7.96 -35.24
CA HIS A 30 6.03 -6.80 -34.69
C HIS A 30 6.93 -7.25 -33.53
N PRO A 31 8.20 -6.80 -33.48
CA PRO A 31 9.09 -7.18 -32.39
C PRO A 31 8.48 -6.72 -31.07
N MET A 32 8.40 -7.65 -30.11
CA MET A 32 8.19 -7.29 -28.73
C MET A 32 9.52 -6.71 -28.20
N PRO A 33 9.48 -5.70 -27.31
CA PRO A 33 10.65 -5.31 -26.55
C PRO A 33 11.28 -6.56 -25.93
N ASP A 34 12.60 -6.66 -26.06
CA ASP A 34 13.40 -7.87 -25.80
C ASP A 34 12.97 -8.60 -24.51
N ASP A 35 12.68 -9.91 -24.64
CA ASP A 35 12.34 -10.86 -23.55
C ASP A 35 13.61 -11.38 -22.85
N SER A 36 14.72 -10.64 -22.98
CA SER A 36 15.97 -10.99 -22.30
C SER A 36 15.71 -11.13 -20.79
N THR A 37 16.42 -12.07 -20.16
CA THR A 37 16.21 -12.61 -18.80
C THR A 37 16.30 -11.61 -17.64
N PHE A 38 16.35 -10.32 -17.95
CA PHE A 38 16.18 -9.23 -17.02
C PHE A 38 15.27 -8.20 -17.68
N ALA A 39 14.27 -7.70 -16.94
CA ALA A 39 13.35 -6.62 -17.31
C ALA A 39 14.07 -5.29 -17.66
N VAL A 40 14.84 -5.26 -18.75
CA VAL A 40 15.52 -4.07 -19.28
C VAL A 40 14.52 -3.18 -20.04
N SER A 41 13.36 -3.71 -20.41
CA SER A 41 12.38 -3.04 -21.27
C SER A 41 11.15 -2.49 -20.55
N ASN A 42 11.06 -2.52 -19.21
CA ASN A 42 9.86 -2.14 -18.44
C ASN A 42 8.55 -2.51 -19.18
N PRO A 43 8.37 -3.80 -19.49
CA PRO A 43 7.26 -4.24 -20.30
C PRO A 43 5.93 -3.76 -19.70
N GLY A 44 5.14 -3.06 -20.51
CA GLY A 44 3.84 -2.51 -20.10
C GLY A 44 3.82 -1.03 -19.76
N ASP A 45 4.96 -0.37 -19.60
CA ASP A 45 5.02 1.09 -19.51
C ASP A 45 4.58 1.70 -20.82
N THR A 46 3.69 2.69 -20.80
CA THR A 46 3.22 3.34 -22.01
C THR A 46 3.10 4.83 -21.79
N HIS A 47 3.82 5.62 -22.59
CA HIS A 47 3.84 7.07 -22.51
C HIS A 47 3.21 7.69 -23.75
N LEU A 48 2.33 8.66 -23.54
CA LEU A 48 1.70 9.40 -24.63
C LEU A 48 2.50 10.67 -24.94
N ILE A 49 3.09 10.71 -26.14
CA ILE A 49 3.75 11.90 -26.67
C ILE A 49 2.82 12.58 -27.66
N ARG A 50 2.59 13.88 -27.51
CA ARG A 50 1.90 14.73 -28.50
C ARG A 50 2.88 15.07 -29.60
N VAL A 51 2.42 15.25 -30.82
CA VAL A 51 3.23 15.65 -31.98
C VAL A 51 2.82 17.05 -32.39
N GLU A 52 3.66 18.03 -32.06
CA GLU A 52 3.46 19.43 -32.39
C GLU A 52 3.37 19.65 -33.92
N GLY A 53 2.57 20.64 -34.31
CA GLY A 53 2.28 20.95 -35.71
C GLY A 53 1.25 20.02 -36.37
N VAL A 54 0.87 18.93 -35.72
CA VAL A 54 -0.25 18.09 -36.14
C VAL A 54 -1.42 18.38 -35.20
N PRO A 55 -2.56 18.91 -35.68
CA PRO A 55 -3.72 19.21 -34.85
C PRO A 55 -4.16 17.98 -34.04
N ALA A 56 -4.92 18.14 -32.95
CA ALA A 56 -5.56 16.97 -32.35
C ALA A 56 -6.67 16.44 -33.27
N ILE A 57 -7.16 15.24 -33.02
CA ILE A 57 -8.40 14.74 -33.60
C ILE A 57 -9.56 15.38 -32.87
N THR A 58 -10.53 15.89 -33.63
CA THR A 58 -11.78 16.45 -33.09
C THR A 58 -12.71 15.33 -32.60
N PRO A 59 -13.63 15.59 -31.66
CA PRO A 59 -14.63 14.60 -31.25
C PRO A 59 -15.43 14.01 -32.42
N GLU A 60 -15.75 14.82 -33.43
CA GLU A 60 -16.47 14.40 -34.64
C GLU A 60 -15.63 13.47 -35.52
N GLU A 61 -14.33 13.72 -35.62
CA GLU A 61 -13.39 12.79 -36.26
C GLU A 61 -13.25 11.52 -35.41
N ALA A 62 -13.09 11.62 -34.08
CA ALA A 62 -12.97 10.46 -33.19
C ALA A 62 -14.17 9.52 -33.27
N ALA A 63 -15.38 10.05 -33.42
CA ALA A 63 -16.63 9.27 -33.56
C ALA A 63 -16.69 8.45 -34.86
N GLN A 64 -15.82 8.72 -35.84
CA GLN A 64 -15.76 7.97 -37.11
C GLN A 64 -14.79 6.79 -37.06
N ALA A 65 -14.09 6.57 -35.93
CA ALA A 65 -13.01 5.59 -35.83
C ALA A 65 -13.56 4.17 -36.00
N PRO A 66 -12.97 3.33 -36.87
CA PRO A 66 -13.33 1.92 -36.93
C PRO A 66 -12.97 1.23 -35.60
N GLU A 67 -13.76 0.23 -35.23
CA GLU A 67 -13.49 -0.62 -34.07
C GLU A 67 -12.08 -1.23 -34.20
N GLY A 68 -11.21 -0.95 -33.22
CA GLY A 68 -9.81 -1.42 -33.21
C GLY A 68 -8.84 -0.64 -34.11
N GLY A 69 -9.28 0.41 -34.81
CA GLY A 69 -8.43 1.30 -35.60
C GLY A 69 -8.62 2.74 -35.16
N GLU A 70 -8.12 3.07 -33.97
CA GLU A 70 -8.32 4.39 -33.41
C GLU A 70 -7.56 5.46 -34.22
N TYR A 71 -8.09 6.68 -34.16
CA TYR A 71 -7.45 7.81 -34.77
C TYR A 71 -6.43 8.41 -33.77
N TRP A 72 -5.17 8.56 -34.19
CA TRP A 72 -4.05 8.99 -33.32
C TRP A 72 -3.34 10.27 -33.77
N ALA A 73 -3.85 10.94 -34.79
CA ALA A 73 -3.18 12.06 -35.40
C ALA A 73 -2.75 13.13 -34.36
N GLY A 74 -1.46 13.46 -34.38
CA GLY A 74 -0.85 14.35 -33.41
C GLY A 74 -0.40 13.67 -32.13
N ARG A 75 -0.33 12.33 -32.06
CA ARG A 75 0.12 11.57 -30.90
C ARG A 75 0.92 10.33 -31.31
N ALA A 76 1.77 9.85 -30.40
CA ALA A 76 2.50 8.59 -30.51
C ALA A 76 2.62 7.95 -29.12
N LEU A 77 2.66 6.63 -29.07
CA LEU A 77 2.96 5.89 -27.85
C LEU A 77 4.43 5.48 -27.82
N LEU A 78 5.05 5.61 -26.66
CA LEU A 78 6.30 4.92 -26.33
C LEU A 78 5.97 3.78 -25.38
N SER A 79 6.21 2.53 -25.79
CA SER A 79 5.95 1.36 -24.96
C SER A 79 7.26 0.76 -24.45
N GLY A 80 7.50 0.76 -23.14
CA GLY A 80 8.73 0.21 -22.55
C GLY A 80 10.03 0.90 -23.03
N THR A 81 9.93 2.12 -23.57
CA THR A 81 10.95 2.90 -24.32
C THR A 81 11.15 2.53 -25.80
N ASP A 82 10.22 1.80 -26.40
CA ASP A 82 10.22 1.47 -27.83
C ASP A 82 9.18 2.32 -28.57
N LEU A 83 9.50 2.73 -29.80
CA LEU A 83 8.60 3.40 -30.72
C LEU A 83 8.51 2.60 -32.01
N TYR A 84 7.32 2.08 -32.34
CA TYR A 84 7.12 1.17 -33.48
C TYR A 84 8.13 0.01 -33.50
N GLY A 85 8.43 -0.54 -32.32
CA GLY A 85 9.30 -1.72 -32.17
C GLY A 85 10.78 -1.41 -32.34
N GLN A 86 11.14 -0.14 -32.46
CA GLN A 86 12.50 0.33 -32.44
C GLN A 86 12.82 0.87 -31.05
N ARG A 87 13.85 0.31 -30.44
CA ARG A 87 14.33 0.67 -29.12
C ARG A 87 14.83 2.12 -29.12
N LEU A 88 14.18 3.01 -28.36
CA LEU A 88 14.68 4.36 -28.12
C LEU A 88 15.62 4.43 -26.92
N SER A 89 15.38 3.64 -25.85
CA SER A 89 16.14 3.75 -24.58
C SER A 89 16.22 5.19 -24.05
N GLY A 90 15.13 5.93 -24.21
CA GLY A 90 15.07 7.37 -24.05
C GLY A 90 13.69 7.91 -24.42
N TRP A 91 13.59 9.22 -24.62
CA TRP A 91 12.34 9.87 -24.99
C TRP A 91 12.53 10.85 -26.16
N ILE A 92 11.42 11.39 -26.65
CA ILE A 92 11.40 12.38 -27.73
C ILE A 92 10.97 13.71 -27.14
N TYR A 93 11.83 14.72 -27.24
CA TYR A 93 11.53 16.11 -26.94
C TYR A 93 11.09 16.87 -28.20
N GLN A 94 10.11 17.74 -28.03
CA GLN A 94 9.58 18.61 -29.08
C GLN A 94 9.85 20.06 -28.69
N ALA A 95 10.78 20.66 -29.39
CA ALA A 95 11.13 22.07 -29.23
C ALA A 95 9.98 22.95 -29.75
N PRO A 96 9.73 24.13 -29.16
CA PRO A 96 8.67 25.05 -29.58
C PRO A 96 8.71 25.48 -31.05
N SER A 97 9.86 25.32 -31.72
CA SER A 97 10.03 25.52 -33.16
C SER A 97 9.43 24.39 -34.01
N GLY A 98 8.87 23.34 -33.40
CA GLY A 98 8.45 22.08 -34.02
C GLY A 98 9.59 21.08 -34.22
N GLY A 99 10.79 21.40 -33.74
CA GLY A 99 11.95 20.53 -33.87
C GLY A 99 11.93 19.31 -32.94
N LYS A 100 12.22 18.12 -33.47
CA LYS A 100 12.16 16.86 -32.70
C LYS A 100 13.55 16.34 -32.36
N TRP A 101 13.75 15.98 -31.10
CA TRP A 101 15.02 15.51 -30.57
C TRP A 101 14.83 14.22 -29.80
N TRP A 102 15.68 13.24 -30.08
CA TRP A 102 15.77 12.01 -29.31
C TRP A 102 16.81 12.21 -28.21
N VAL A 103 16.39 11.99 -26.97
CA VAL A 103 17.24 12.09 -25.78
C VAL A 103 17.39 10.69 -25.19
N ARG A 104 18.60 10.14 -25.24
CA ARG A 104 18.92 8.77 -24.81
C ARG A 104 19.89 8.75 -23.64
N LEU A 105 19.65 7.90 -22.65
CA LEU A 105 20.61 7.59 -21.59
C LEU A 105 21.68 6.60 -22.11
N GLU A 106 22.95 6.91 -21.90
CA GLU A 106 24.09 6.06 -22.28
C GLU A 106 25.16 6.01 -21.18
N ASN A 107 25.99 4.95 -21.21
CA ASN A 107 27.14 4.75 -20.33
C ASN A 107 26.82 4.95 -18.84
N LEU A 108 25.66 4.42 -18.42
CA LEU A 108 25.17 4.51 -17.05
C LEU A 108 26.06 3.69 -16.11
N SER A 109 26.43 4.28 -14.98
CA SER A 109 27.17 3.65 -13.90
C SER A 109 26.58 4.08 -12.55
N ILE A 110 26.18 3.12 -11.73
CA ILE A 110 25.62 3.37 -10.40
C ILE A 110 26.65 2.90 -9.37
N GLY A 111 27.36 3.86 -8.78
CA GLY A 111 28.32 3.62 -7.71
C GLY A 111 27.65 3.56 -6.34
N ALA A 112 28.44 3.37 -5.28
CA ALA A 112 27.93 3.31 -3.91
C ALA A 112 27.22 4.60 -3.46
N SER A 113 27.68 5.76 -3.91
CA SER A 113 27.19 7.07 -3.46
C SER A 113 26.81 8.03 -4.59
N LEU A 114 27.04 7.66 -5.85
CA LEU A 114 26.80 8.53 -7.01
C LEU A 114 26.37 7.71 -8.21
N THR A 115 25.60 8.34 -9.10
CA THR A 115 25.20 7.78 -10.39
C THR A 115 25.72 8.69 -11.49
N GLN A 116 26.36 8.11 -12.50
CA GLN A 116 26.96 8.85 -13.62
C GLN A 116 26.49 8.28 -14.94
N GLY A 117 26.52 9.13 -15.96
CA GLY A 117 26.21 8.74 -17.32
C GLY A 117 26.35 9.90 -18.28
N ARG A 118 25.85 9.70 -19.49
CA ARG A 118 25.69 10.76 -20.48
C ARG A 118 24.35 10.65 -21.18
N LEU A 119 23.88 11.79 -21.66
CA LEU A 119 22.77 11.91 -22.57
C LEU A 119 23.31 12.02 -23.98
N ARG A 120 22.81 11.20 -24.89
CA ARG A 120 22.97 11.38 -26.32
C ARG A 120 21.74 12.09 -26.84
N ILE A 121 21.93 13.29 -27.38
CA ILE A 121 20.86 14.14 -27.89
C ILE A 121 21.06 14.22 -29.40
N ARG A 122 20.07 13.78 -30.16
CA ARG A 122 20.15 13.73 -31.63
C ARG A 122 18.87 14.22 -32.26
N ARG A 123 18.97 14.91 -33.40
CA ARG A 123 17.80 15.22 -34.22
C ARG A 123 17.02 13.96 -34.60
N PHE A 124 15.71 14.00 -34.46
CA PHE A 124 14.82 12.85 -34.67
C PHE A 124 13.84 13.10 -35.82
N GLY A 125 13.61 12.07 -36.64
CA GLY A 125 12.61 12.10 -37.73
C GLY A 125 12.97 12.97 -38.94
N VAL A 126 14.24 13.34 -39.12
CA VAL A 126 14.75 14.07 -40.29
C VAL A 126 15.45 13.09 -41.23
N ALA A 127 15.11 13.14 -42.53
CA ALA A 127 15.75 12.35 -43.57
C ALA A 127 16.73 13.21 -44.38
N GLY A 128 18.00 12.79 -44.46
CA GLY A 128 19.07 13.53 -45.13
C GLY A 128 19.65 14.67 -44.28
N GLY A 129 20.83 15.18 -44.67
CA GLY A 129 21.59 16.21 -43.94
C GLY A 129 22.64 15.64 -42.97
N ASP A 130 23.48 16.52 -42.44
CA ASP A 130 24.47 16.14 -41.42
C ASP A 130 23.77 15.77 -40.10
N PRO A 131 24.24 14.72 -39.41
CA PRO A 131 23.66 14.33 -38.13
C PRO A 131 23.94 15.41 -37.08
N ASP A 132 22.89 16.11 -36.65
CA ASP A 132 22.97 16.99 -35.49
C ASP A 132 22.85 16.14 -34.22
N GLU A 133 24.00 15.94 -33.56
CA GLU A 133 24.17 15.11 -32.38
C GLU A 133 25.18 15.75 -31.42
N HIS A 134 24.87 15.73 -30.12
CA HIS A 134 25.81 16.08 -29.08
C HIS A 134 25.61 15.22 -27.83
N LEU A 135 26.66 15.20 -27.00
CA LEU A 135 26.72 14.43 -25.77
C LEU A 135 26.76 15.37 -24.57
N GLN A 136 25.91 15.12 -23.58
CA GLN A 136 25.91 15.85 -22.32
C GLN A 136 26.14 14.90 -21.14
N TYR A 137 27.20 15.12 -20.38
CA TYR A 137 27.52 14.30 -19.20
C TYR A 137 26.73 14.77 -17.98
N PHE A 138 26.37 13.84 -17.09
CA PHE A 138 25.71 14.17 -15.84
C PHE A 138 26.27 13.35 -14.67
N THR A 139 26.07 13.86 -13.46
CA THR A 139 26.35 13.17 -12.20
C THR A 139 25.20 13.45 -11.24
N LEU A 140 24.63 12.40 -10.66
CA LEU A 140 23.59 12.47 -9.64
C LEU A 140 24.20 12.14 -8.27
N PRO A 141 23.77 12.82 -7.20
CA PRO A 141 24.35 12.69 -5.86
C PRO A 141 23.91 11.42 -5.11
N ASP A 142 23.23 10.47 -5.77
CA ASP A 142 22.78 9.23 -5.17
C ASP A 142 23.28 8.02 -5.97
N GLY A 143 23.59 6.95 -5.25
CA GLY A 143 24.03 5.68 -5.80
C GLY A 143 23.16 4.52 -5.35
N ILE A 144 23.81 3.41 -5.01
CA ILE A 144 23.18 2.20 -4.49
C ILE A 144 22.54 2.47 -3.11
N PRO A 145 21.25 2.11 -2.90
CA PRO A 145 20.57 2.38 -1.63
C PRO A 145 21.06 1.44 -0.53
N SER A 146 21.01 1.92 0.72
CA SER A 146 21.35 1.12 1.91
C SER A 146 20.41 -0.09 2.06
N PRO A 147 20.77 -1.15 2.79
CA PRO A 147 19.85 -2.26 3.08
C PRO A 147 18.54 -1.80 3.73
N ALA A 148 18.58 -0.81 4.62
CA ALA A 148 17.40 -0.25 5.27
C ALA A 148 16.47 0.44 4.26
N ASP A 149 17.03 1.27 3.36
CA ASP A 149 16.25 1.95 2.32
C ASP A 149 15.62 0.96 1.34
N ARG A 150 16.30 -0.15 1.04
CA ARG A 150 15.70 -1.20 0.19
C ARG A 150 14.51 -1.86 0.84
N ALA A 151 14.55 -2.10 2.15
CA ALA A 151 13.44 -2.70 2.87
C ALA A 151 12.19 -1.80 2.83
N ARG A 152 12.37 -0.47 2.87
CA ARG A 152 11.27 0.52 2.78
C ARG A 152 10.51 0.46 1.46
N VAL A 153 11.18 0.04 0.37
CA VAL A 153 10.55 -0.18 -0.95
C VAL A 153 10.43 -1.68 -1.26
N PHE A 154 10.44 -2.53 -0.23
CA PHE A 154 10.20 -3.98 -0.34
C PHE A 154 11.22 -4.75 -1.21
N ALA A 155 12.40 -4.20 -1.47
CA ALA A 155 13.41 -4.72 -2.38
C ALA A 155 14.66 -5.28 -1.66
N ASP A 156 14.50 -5.83 -0.45
CA ASP A 156 15.57 -6.28 0.44
C ASP A 156 16.04 -7.73 0.21
N LEU A 157 15.40 -8.51 -0.67
CA LEU A 157 15.79 -9.91 -0.98
C LEU A 157 16.95 -10.00 -2.00
N ARG A 158 17.98 -9.17 -1.83
CA ARG A 158 19.00 -8.77 -2.83
C ARG A 158 19.65 -9.87 -3.70
N ALA A 159 20.05 -9.42 -4.89
CA ALA A 159 21.29 -9.79 -5.61
C ALA A 159 22.24 -8.59 -5.59
N GLY A 160 23.53 -8.79 -5.85
CA GLY A 160 24.40 -7.68 -6.30
C GLY A 160 24.03 -7.26 -7.73
N ALA A 161 24.11 -5.95 -8.03
CA ALA A 161 23.91 -5.35 -9.35
C ALA A 161 22.48 -5.38 -9.94
N SER A 162 21.44 -5.15 -9.12
CA SER A 162 20.05 -4.98 -9.60
C SER A 162 19.61 -3.52 -9.76
N GLU A 163 20.50 -2.57 -9.48
CA GLU A 163 20.21 -1.14 -9.53
C GLU A 163 20.26 -0.61 -10.96
N ARG A 164 19.32 0.28 -11.30
CA ARG A 164 19.19 0.86 -12.64
C ARG A 164 18.74 2.31 -12.55
N LEU A 165 19.26 3.15 -13.45
CA LEU A 165 18.67 4.43 -13.80
C LEU A 165 17.90 4.22 -15.09
N GLN A 166 16.60 4.50 -15.08
CA GLN A 166 15.75 4.28 -16.23
C GLN A 166 14.75 5.40 -16.41
N LEU A 167 14.21 5.50 -17.63
CA LEU A 167 13.07 6.35 -17.89
C LEU A 167 11.84 5.78 -17.18
N HIS A 168 11.14 6.62 -16.43
CA HIS A 168 9.93 6.25 -15.68
C HIS A 168 8.66 6.81 -16.31
N SER A 169 8.66 8.10 -16.67
CA SER A 169 7.54 8.75 -17.34
C SER A 169 8.01 9.94 -18.17
N VAL A 170 7.19 10.36 -19.14
CA VAL A 170 7.48 11.47 -20.05
C VAL A 170 6.24 12.35 -20.16
N SER A 171 6.47 13.66 -20.09
CA SER A 171 5.44 14.67 -20.37
C SER A 171 4.97 14.64 -21.83
N PRO A 172 3.80 15.20 -22.17
CA PRO A 172 3.27 15.17 -23.52
C PRO A 172 4.20 15.77 -24.59
N THR A 173 4.97 16.83 -24.27
CA THR A 173 5.94 17.43 -25.20
C THR A 173 7.32 16.78 -25.14
N GLY A 174 7.58 15.97 -24.12
CA GLY A 174 8.90 15.47 -23.79
C GLY A 174 9.86 16.53 -23.26
N GLN A 175 9.37 17.74 -22.95
CA GLN A 175 10.15 18.77 -22.27
C GLN A 175 10.60 18.27 -20.90
N HIS A 176 9.73 17.54 -20.21
CA HIS A 176 10.04 16.89 -18.95
C HIS A 176 10.00 15.36 -19.08
N ALA A 177 10.94 14.70 -18.41
CA ALA A 177 10.93 13.26 -18.21
C ALA A 177 11.31 12.96 -16.76
N VAL A 178 10.65 11.98 -16.16
CA VAL A 178 11.04 11.44 -14.86
C VAL A 178 11.99 10.27 -15.08
N LEU A 179 13.15 10.34 -14.45
CA LEU A 179 14.09 9.23 -14.36
C LEU A 179 13.97 8.60 -12.97
N ALA A 180 13.91 7.29 -12.90
CA ALA A 180 13.87 6.56 -11.64
C ALA A 180 15.19 5.81 -11.42
N LEU A 181 15.77 5.98 -10.23
CA LEU A 181 16.70 4.98 -9.71
C LEU A 181 15.88 3.87 -9.08
N THR A 182 16.02 2.67 -9.62
CA THR A 182 15.25 1.49 -9.22
C THR A 182 16.14 0.39 -8.70
N THR A 183 15.59 -0.46 -7.85
CA THR A 183 16.19 -1.72 -7.40
C THR A 183 15.16 -2.84 -7.51
N ALA A 184 15.60 -4.09 -7.57
CA ALA A 184 14.73 -5.26 -7.69
C ALA A 184 15.25 -6.42 -6.83
N ASN A 185 14.33 -7.31 -6.45
CA ASN A 185 14.61 -8.57 -5.75
C ASN A 185 15.25 -9.63 -6.70
N ASN A 186 15.96 -10.61 -6.14
CA ASN A 186 16.75 -11.59 -6.90
C ASN A 186 16.02 -12.90 -7.23
N ILE A 187 16.11 -13.32 -8.50
CA ILE A 187 15.64 -14.61 -9.01
C ILE A 187 16.32 -15.84 -8.38
N ALA A 188 17.60 -15.75 -8.00
CA ALA A 188 18.40 -16.89 -7.54
C ALA A 188 18.08 -17.34 -6.11
N LEU A 189 17.45 -16.47 -5.31
CA LEU A 189 17.04 -16.79 -3.94
C LEU A 189 15.54 -17.08 -3.85
N ARG A 190 14.68 -16.36 -4.60
CA ARG A 190 13.23 -16.64 -4.72
C ARG A 190 12.71 -16.16 -6.09
N PRO A 191 12.12 -17.04 -6.94
CA PRO A 191 11.84 -16.75 -8.34
C PRO A 191 10.60 -15.89 -8.62
N LEU A 192 10.03 -15.23 -7.61
CA LEU A 192 8.65 -14.75 -7.71
C LEU A 192 8.58 -13.26 -8.09
N ASP A 193 8.84 -12.28 -7.22
CA ASP A 193 8.69 -10.85 -7.60
C ASP A 193 10.04 -10.21 -8.01
N GLN A 194 10.19 -9.82 -9.28
CA GLN A 194 11.40 -9.16 -9.82
C GLN A 194 11.11 -7.72 -10.30
N ARG A 195 9.96 -7.15 -9.95
CA ARG A 195 9.55 -5.84 -10.45
C ARG A 195 10.49 -4.75 -9.93
N PRO A 196 11.07 -3.90 -10.79
CA PRO A 196 11.86 -2.76 -10.34
C PRO A 196 11.00 -1.82 -9.50
N ARG A 197 11.57 -1.31 -8.41
CA ARG A 197 10.92 -0.34 -7.53
C ARG A 197 11.82 0.87 -7.36
N ALA A 198 11.23 2.04 -7.58
CA ALA A 198 11.95 3.29 -7.44
C ALA A 198 12.29 3.55 -5.97
N TYR A 199 13.51 4.00 -5.71
CA TYR A 199 13.96 4.51 -4.42
C TYR A 199 14.42 5.98 -4.50
N ARG A 200 14.55 6.53 -5.70
CA ARG A 200 14.66 7.97 -6.00
C ARG A 200 14.01 8.27 -7.35
N PHE A 201 13.47 9.49 -7.48
CA PHE A 201 13.04 10.06 -8.75
C PHE A 201 13.80 11.36 -9.05
N TYR A 202 14.14 11.58 -10.32
CA TYR A 202 14.74 12.80 -10.84
C TYR A 202 13.88 13.37 -11.96
N LEU A 203 13.86 14.69 -12.08
CA LEU A 203 13.25 15.39 -13.20
C LEU A 203 14.34 15.83 -14.19
N ALA A 204 14.31 15.27 -15.39
CA ALA A 204 15.06 15.75 -16.54
C ALA A 204 14.22 16.81 -17.27
N SER A 205 14.74 18.03 -17.37
CA SER A 205 14.09 19.17 -18.03
C SER A 205 14.92 19.60 -19.23
N VAL A 206 14.32 19.57 -20.41
CA VAL A 206 14.95 19.96 -21.68
C VAL A 206 14.63 21.41 -21.97
N THR A 207 15.65 22.18 -22.36
CA THR A 207 15.53 23.59 -22.77
C THR A 207 16.35 23.83 -24.02
N GLY A 208 16.01 24.87 -24.78
CA GLY A 208 16.73 25.25 -26.00
C GLY A 208 16.43 24.35 -27.20
N GLU A 209 17.22 24.57 -28.26
CA GLU A 209 17.19 23.82 -29.52
C GLU A 209 18.56 23.84 -30.22
N GLY A 210 18.77 22.92 -31.15
CA GLY A 210 20.02 22.86 -31.92
C GLY A 210 21.20 22.59 -30.99
N GLN A 211 22.23 23.43 -31.11
CA GLN A 211 23.44 23.37 -30.29
C GLN A 211 23.26 23.97 -28.88
N GLU A 212 22.18 24.71 -28.63
CA GLU A 212 21.87 25.30 -27.32
C GLU A 212 21.01 24.37 -26.46
N LEU A 213 20.69 23.17 -26.95
CA LEU A 213 19.85 22.22 -26.23
C LEU A 213 20.56 21.75 -24.96
N LEU A 214 19.90 21.92 -23.83
CA LEU A 214 20.40 21.54 -22.51
C LEU A 214 19.38 20.68 -21.78
N VAL A 215 19.84 19.60 -21.19
CA VAL A 215 19.05 18.76 -20.29
C VAL A 215 19.54 18.94 -18.86
N ALA A 216 18.75 19.57 -18.00
CA ALA A 216 19.03 19.68 -16.58
C ALA A 216 18.36 18.51 -15.84
N ILE A 217 19.13 17.76 -15.04
CA ILE A 217 18.60 16.67 -14.20
C ILE A 217 18.63 17.12 -12.74
N THR A 218 17.48 17.15 -12.09
CA THR A 218 17.32 17.61 -10.70
C THR A 218 16.62 16.54 -9.86
N ALA A 219 16.94 16.46 -8.57
CA ALA A 219 16.26 15.55 -7.65
C ALA A 219 14.78 15.97 -7.53
N LEU A 220 13.88 14.99 -7.66
CA LEU A 220 12.44 15.22 -7.58
C LEU A 220 11.85 14.64 -6.28
N TYR A 221 12.08 13.35 -6.03
CA TYR A 221 11.62 12.68 -4.82
C TYR A 221 12.69 11.73 -4.26
N GLY A 222 12.91 11.82 -2.96
CA GLY A 222 13.78 10.94 -2.20
C GLY A 222 13.07 9.71 -1.63
N ILE A 223 13.81 8.83 -0.96
CA ILE A 223 13.28 7.67 -0.23
C ILE A 223 12.29 8.07 0.86
N ASP A 224 12.51 9.22 1.52
CA ASP A 224 11.61 9.75 2.54
C ASP A 224 10.32 10.30 1.96
N ASP A 225 10.35 10.74 0.71
CA ASP A 225 9.15 11.03 -0.05
C ASP A 225 8.52 9.72 -0.55
N ILE A 226 9.29 8.76 -1.05
CA ILE A 226 8.73 7.55 -1.69
C ILE A 226 8.10 6.60 -0.68
N ALA A 227 8.72 6.39 0.47
CA ALA A 227 8.28 5.46 1.49
C ALA A 227 8.47 6.10 2.87
N PRO A 228 7.70 7.16 3.20
CA PRO A 228 7.83 7.88 4.46
C PRO A 228 7.63 6.95 5.65
N GLU A 229 8.23 7.30 6.78
CA GLU A 229 8.00 6.59 8.03
C GLU A 229 6.51 6.62 8.40
N PRO A 230 5.93 5.51 8.91
CA PRO A 230 4.54 5.48 9.33
C PRO A 230 4.25 6.51 10.41
N ILE A 231 3.16 7.25 10.24
CA ILE A 231 2.68 8.19 11.26
C ILE A 231 1.66 7.44 12.11
N THR A 232 1.93 7.26 13.40
CA THR A 232 0.97 6.70 14.36
C THR A 232 0.86 7.58 15.60
N THR A 233 -0.36 7.85 16.06
CA THR A 233 -0.59 8.80 17.17
C THR A 233 -0.42 8.18 18.54
N ARG A 234 -0.47 6.85 18.63
CA ARG A 234 -0.33 6.14 19.90
C ARG A 234 0.27 4.74 19.69
N PRO A 235 1.39 4.40 20.35
CA PRO A 235 1.89 3.03 20.37
C PRO A 235 0.84 2.12 21.02
N ALA A 236 0.78 0.86 20.61
CA ALA A 236 -0.10 -0.10 21.28
C ALA A 236 0.28 -0.17 22.76
N GLY A 237 -0.66 0.24 23.62
CA GLY A 237 -0.52 0.17 25.06
C GLY A 237 -1.40 -0.93 25.59
N TYR A 238 -0.92 -1.62 26.62
CA TYR A 238 -1.71 -2.58 27.37
C TYR A 238 -1.81 -2.12 28.82
N VAL A 239 -2.97 -2.35 29.42
CA VAL A 239 -3.29 -1.94 30.79
C VAL A 239 -3.85 -3.11 31.58
N SER A 240 -3.55 -3.16 32.86
CA SER A 240 -4.31 -4.00 33.79
C SER A 240 -5.64 -3.34 34.05
N LEU A 241 -6.64 -4.17 34.34
CA LEU A 241 -7.96 -3.70 34.70
C LEU A 241 -8.15 -3.84 36.21
N GLN A 242 -8.49 -2.73 36.88
CA GLN A 242 -8.81 -2.75 38.30
C GLN A 242 -10.23 -2.23 38.55
N PHE A 243 -10.93 -2.88 39.47
CA PHE A 243 -12.20 -2.34 39.96
C PHE A 243 -11.94 -1.12 40.84
N THR A 244 -12.52 0.01 40.46
CA THR A 244 -12.35 1.28 41.17
C THR A 244 -13.23 1.39 42.41
N GLN A 245 -14.36 0.68 42.43
CA GLN A 245 -15.27 0.69 43.57
C GLN A 245 -14.84 -0.33 44.62
N ALA A 246 -14.61 0.18 45.83
CA ALA A 246 -14.42 -0.63 47.02
C ALA A 246 -15.64 -1.51 47.31
N PRO A 247 -15.46 -2.65 48.00
CA PRO A 247 -16.56 -3.46 48.50
C PRO A 247 -17.53 -2.62 49.35
N THR A 248 -18.82 -2.87 49.25
CA THR A 248 -19.86 -2.17 50.04
C THR A 248 -20.12 -2.95 51.33
N GLU A 249 -19.96 -2.31 52.49
CA GLU A 249 -20.36 -2.89 53.77
C GLU A 249 -21.88 -3.09 53.82
N THR A 250 -22.34 -4.32 54.03
CA THR A 250 -23.75 -4.68 54.13
C THR A 250 -24.18 -4.99 55.55
N SER A 251 -23.24 -5.34 56.44
CA SER A 251 -23.51 -5.64 57.85
C SER A 251 -22.26 -5.48 58.70
N ARG A 252 -22.45 -5.12 59.97
CA ARG A 252 -21.40 -4.99 60.99
C ARG A 252 -21.91 -5.47 62.34
N VAL A 253 -21.25 -6.48 62.90
CA VAL A 253 -21.65 -7.11 64.16
C VAL A 253 -20.51 -7.01 65.18
N PRO A 254 -20.77 -6.62 66.44
CA PRO A 254 -19.75 -6.58 67.49
C PRO A 254 -19.10 -7.96 67.71
N TYR A 255 -17.77 -7.99 67.85
CA TYR A 255 -17.02 -9.18 68.22
C TYR A 255 -16.35 -8.99 69.59
N GLU A 256 -16.72 -9.84 70.54
CA GLU A 256 -16.21 -9.81 71.90
C GLU A 256 -15.32 -11.01 72.21
N GLU A 257 -14.25 -10.76 72.96
CA GLU A 257 -13.35 -11.78 73.48
C GLU A 257 -13.26 -11.60 75.00
N ASN A 258 -13.59 -12.65 75.77
CA ASN A 258 -13.70 -12.60 77.23
C ASN A 258 -14.68 -11.52 77.75
N GLY A 259 -15.75 -11.23 77.03
CA GLY A 259 -16.77 -10.23 77.39
C GLY A 259 -16.33 -8.78 77.21
N GLN A 260 -15.22 -8.54 76.51
CA GLN A 260 -14.79 -7.20 76.08
C GLN A 260 -14.93 -7.08 74.56
N LEU A 261 -15.46 -5.96 74.09
CA LEU A 261 -15.48 -5.62 72.67
C LEU A 261 -14.05 -5.45 72.16
N VAL A 262 -13.65 -6.30 71.21
CA VAL A 262 -12.29 -6.30 70.65
C VAL A 262 -12.25 -6.01 69.15
N GLY A 263 -13.42 -5.95 68.48
CA GLY A 263 -13.54 -5.60 67.08
C GLY A 263 -14.95 -5.76 66.53
N TYR A 264 -15.05 -5.85 65.20
CA TYR A 264 -16.31 -6.10 64.49
C TYR A 264 -16.13 -7.17 63.42
N ASP A 265 -17.13 -8.04 63.28
CA ASP A 265 -17.27 -8.90 62.10
C ASP A 265 -18.08 -8.12 61.06
N VAL A 266 -17.42 -7.73 59.97
CA VAL A 266 -17.96 -6.87 58.92
C VAL A 266 -18.19 -7.70 57.66
N THR A 267 -19.40 -7.61 57.11
CA THR A 267 -19.81 -8.28 55.88
C THR A 267 -19.76 -7.29 54.73
N TYR A 268 -19.07 -7.63 53.65
CA TYR A 268 -18.99 -6.83 52.44
C TYR A 268 -19.65 -7.54 51.27
N SER A 269 -20.46 -6.80 50.51
CA SER A 269 -20.85 -7.15 49.15
C SER A 269 -19.83 -6.61 48.14
N LEU A 270 -19.63 -7.37 47.08
CA LEU A 270 -18.80 -7.00 45.93
C LEU A 270 -19.66 -6.58 44.74
N ASP A 271 -20.98 -6.46 44.93
CA ASP A 271 -21.92 -6.01 43.90
C ASP A 271 -21.57 -4.58 43.49
N SER A 272 -21.24 -4.40 42.22
CA SER A 272 -20.80 -3.12 41.71
C SER A 272 -21.02 -3.09 40.20
N PRO A 273 -21.67 -2.04 39.65
CA PRO A 273 -21.48 -1.69 38.25
C PRO A 273 -20.02 -1.22 38.12
N GLY A 274 -19.17 -2.08 37.59
CA GLY A 274 -17.73 -1.83 37.50
C GLY A 274 -17.38 -1.30 36.13
N SER A 275 -17.15 0.01 36.01
CA SER A 275 -16.12 0.45 35.07
C SER A 275 -14.79 -0.06 35.61
N LEU A 276 -14.11 -0.95 34.87
CA LEU A 276 -12.72 -1.26 35.17
C LEU A 276 -11.87 -0.09 34.68
N GLU A 277 -11.04 0.47 35.54
CA GLU A 277 -10.08 1.47 35.09
C GLU A 277 -8.77 0.79 34.68
N PRO A 278 -8.16 1.26 33.59
CA PRO A 278 -6.77 0.99 33.26
C PRO A 278 -5.83 1.36 34.42
N VAL A 279 -5.04 0.41 34.91
CA VAL A 279 -4.01 0.65 35.93
C VAL A 279 -2.66 0.12 35.45
N GLY A 280 -1.66 1.00 35.43
CA GLY A 280 -0.28 0.67 35.05
C GLY A 280 -0.11 0.27 33.58
N SER A 281 1.09 -0.19 33.25
CA SER A 281 1.46 -0.72 31.92
C SER A 281 1.77 -2.21 32.03
N SER A 282 0.78 -3.05 31.79
CA SER A 282 0.86 -4.52 31.84
C SER A 282 0.04 -5.10 30.69
N THR A 283 0.40 -6.29 30.22
CA THR A 283 0.00 -6.86 28.93
C THR A 283 -1.42 -7.44 28.90
N GLU A 284 -2.43 -6.86 29.58
CA GLU A 284 -3.71 -7.55 29.82
C GLU A 284 -4.91 -7.08 28.96
N TYR A 285 -5.02 -5.79 28.62
CA TYR A 285 -6.12 -5.26 27.81
C TYR A 285 -5.63 -4.07 26.99
N THR A 286 -6.08 -3.91 25.74
CA THR A 286 -5.67 -2.75 24.92
C THR A 286 -6.14 -1.46 25.58
N THR A 287 -5.24 -0.48 25.75
CA THR A 287 -5.62 0.77 26.42
C THR A 287 -6.76 1.47 25.66
N PRO A 288 -7.87 1.85 26.34
CA PRO A 288 -8.95 2.58 25.70
C PRO A 288 -8.49 3.89 25.08
N GLY A 289 -9.17 4.30 24.01
CA GLY A 289 -8.97 5.57 23.31
C GLY A 289 -8.82 5.40 21.80
N THR A 290 -8.48 6.50 21.14
CA THR A 290 -8.37 6.56 19.68
C THR A 290 -6.93 6.31 19.24
N TYR A 291 -6.78 5.40 18.29
CA TYR A 291 -5.52 5.10 17.63
C TYR A 291 -5.65 5.43 16.15
N THR A 292 -4.76 6.25 15.64
CA THR A 292 -4.69 6.51 14.19
C THR A 292 -3.37 6.05 13.63
N GLY A 293 -3.38 5.69 12.35
CA GLY A 293 -2.17 5.43 11.60
C GLY A 293 -2.31 5.78 10.13
N GLN A 294 -1.19 6.20 9.54
CA GLN A 294 -1.06 6.45 8.11
C GLN A 294 0.20 5.75 7.59
N TYR A 295 0.04 5.00 6.50
CA TYR A 295 1.12 4.41 5.72
C TYR A 295 1.00 4.87 4.27
N ARG A 296 2.15 5.15 3.64
CA ARG A 296 2.20 5.59 2.24
C ARG A 296 3.39 4.97 1.52
N TRP A 297 3.17 4.69 0.24
CA TRP A 297 4.21 4.26 -0.68
C TRP A 297 3.94 4.83 -2.07
N MET A 298 4.89 5.60 -2.61
CA MET A 298 4.85 6.16 -3.95
C MET A 298 5.35 5.09 -4.93
N HIS A 299 4.43 4.53 -5.70
CA HIS A 299 4.77 3.51 -6.68
C HIS A 299 5.08 4.10 -8.06
N ALA A 300 4.67 5.35 -8.33
CA ALA A 300 4.91 5.99 -9.62
C ALA A 300 4.92 7.52 -9.54
N VAL A 301 5.46 8.15 -10.60
CA VAL A 301 5.28 9.57 -10.91
C VAL A 301 4.76 9.68 -12.34
N ASP A 302 3.59 10.28 -12.51
CA ASP A 302 2.95 10.53 -13.80
C ASP A 302 3.05 12.04 -14.13
N PHE A 303 2.44 12.48 -15.24
CA PHE A 303 2.35 13.88 -15.60
C PHE A 303 0.88 14.34 -15.70
N ASP A 304 0.62 15.55 -15.20
CA ASP A 304 -0.55 16.36 -15.57
C ASP A 304 -0.09 17.54 -16.43
N GLY A 305 -0.21 17.38 -17.75
CA GLY A 305 0.49 18.24 -18.70
C GLY A 305 2.00 18.12 -18.50
N GLU A 306 2.65 19.21 -18.15
CA GLU A 306 4.11 19.27 -17.93
C GLU A 306 4.50 19.10 -16.46
N VAL A 307 3.53 18.98 -15.56
CA VAL A 307 3.78 18.91 -14.11
C VAL A 307 3.86 17.46 -13.65
N PRO A 308 4.97 17.03 -13.01
CA PRO A 308 5.06 15.68 -12.46
C PRO A 308 4.14 15.53 -11.23
N VAL A 309 3.38 14.44 -11.18
CA VAL A 309 2.40 14.14 -10.13
C VAL A 309 2.70 12.77 -9.51
N PRO A 310 2.95 12.69 -8.19
CA PRO A 310 3.22 11.42 -7.54
C PRO A 310 1.94 10.59 -7.40
N VAL A 311 2.06 9.28 -7.55
CA VAL A 311 0.96 8.31 -7.43
C VAL A 311 1.24 7.39 -6.26
N TRP A 312 0.26 7.25 -5.39
CA TRP A 312 0.42 6.63 -4.08
C TRP A 312 -0.46 5.41 -3.90
N THR A 313 0.10 4.46 -3.18
CA THR A 313 -0.65 3.59 -2.29
C THR A 313 -0.68 4.26 -0.92
N GLN A 314 -1.85 4.39 -0.32
CA GLN A 314 -2.04 4.99 1.00
C GLN A 314 -3.04 4.16 1.81
N VAL A 315 -2.75 4.03 3.11
CA VAL A 315 -3.64 3.41 4.08
C VAL A 315 -3.76 4.34 5.27
N ASP A 316 -4.98 4.78 5.56
CA ASP A 316 -5.31 5.53 6.76
C ASP A 316 -6.25 4.69 7.62
N TYR A 317 -6.04 4.66 8.93
CA TYR A 317 -7.02 4.07 9.83
C TYR A 317 -7.23 4.91 11.07
N THR A 318 -8.45 4.84 11.60
CA THR A 318 -8.82 5.29 12.92
C THR A 318 -9.49 4.12 13.63
N CYS A 319 -8.96 3.74 14.80
CA CYS A 319 -9.51 2.71 15.65
C CYS A 319 -9.86 3.31 17.01
N GLU A 320 -11.12 3.17 17.42
CA GLU A 320 -11.61 3.52 18.73
C GLU A 320 -11.71 2.24 19.56
N VAL A 321 -10.99 2.21 20.68
CA VAL A 321 -11.04 1.12 21.65
C VAL A 321 -11.83 1.62 22.85
N GLU A 322 -12.97 0.99 23.13
CA GLU A 322 -13.84 1.39 24.23
C GLU A 322 -13.27 0.96 25.58
N ALA A 323 -13.64 1.72 26.61
CA ALA A 323 -13.41 1.29 27.99
C ALA A 323 -14.28 0.05 28.26
N PRO A 324 -13.71 -1.04 28.79
CA PRO A 324 -14.48 -2.24 29.04
C PRO A 324 -15.47 -2.00 30.18
N ALA A 325 -16.63 -2.64 30.08
CA ALA A 325 -17.69 -2.59 31.09
C ALA A 325 -17.88 -3.98 31.70
N PHE A 326 -17.83 -4.06 33.03
CA PHE A 326 -17.97 -5.31 33.77
C PHE A 326 -18.95 -5.17 34.93
N THR A 327 -19.72 -6.22 35.18
CA THR A 327 -20.61 -6.30 36.34
C THR A 327 -20.12 -7.40 37.27
N ARG A 328 -19.93 -7.05 38.54
CA ARG A 328 -19.68 -8.04 39.59
C ARG A 328 -20.99 -8.41 40.27
N ALA A 329 -21.20 -9.71 40.41
CA ALA A 329 -22.29 -10.29 41.19
C ALA A 329 -21.69 -11.11 42.35
N THR A 330 -22.06 -10.76 43.57
CA THR A 330 -21.66 -11.47 44.79
C THR A 330 -22.37 -12.82 44.83
N ILE A 331 -21.58 -13.88 44.96
CA ILE A 331 -22.05 -15.25 45.16
C ILE A 331 -22.03 -15.59 46.65
N GLU A 332 -20.97 -15.16 47.34
CA GLU A 332 -20.79 -15.30 48.79
C GLU A 332 -20.18 -14.00 49.32
N PRO A 333 -20.80 -13.32 50.30
CA PRO A 333 -20.24 -12.07 50.80
C PRO A 333 -18.93 -12.34 51.56
N ARG A 334 -18.02 -11.36 51.53
CA ARG A 334 -16.78 -11.42 52.30
C ARG A 334 -17.08 -11.06 53.75
N VAL A 335 -16.58 -11.85 54.70
CA VAL A 335 -16.68 -11.53 56.13
C VAL A 335 -15.27 -11.33 56.67
N GLN A 336 -15.01 -10.13 57.21
CA GLN A 336 -13.72 -9.76 57.78
C GLN A 336 -13.92 -9.30 59.21
N ARG A 337 -13.13 -9.86 60.12
CA ARG A 337 -13.01 -9.40 61.49
C ARG A 337 -12.03 -8.25 61.56
N GLU A 338 -12.55 -7.04 61.71
CA GLU A 338 -11.79 -5.83 61.95
C GLU A 338 -11.52 -5.68 63.46
N ARG A 339 -10.35 -6.13 63.92
CA ARG A 339 -9.91 -5.93 65.31
C ARG A 339 -9.48 -4.48 65.54
N PHE A 340 -9.62 -3.99 66.77
CA PHE A 340 -9.03 -2.71 67.15
C PHE A 340 -7.51 -2.78 67.02
N VAL A 341 -6.88 -1.69 66.52
CA VAL A 341 -5.45 -1.63 66.18
C VAL A 341 -4.53 -2.02 67.35
N SER A 342 -4.97 -1.78 68.59
CA SER A 342 -4.25 -2.15 69.82
C SER A 342 -4.26 -3.65 70.14
N ILE A 343 -5.08 -4.45 69.45
CA ILE A 343 -5.34 -5.87 69.74
C ILE A 343 -4.79 -6.77 68.61
N GLY A 344 -4.90 -6.34 67.35
CA GLY A 344 -4.38 -7.11 66.22
C GLY A 344 -4.79 -6.55 64.87
N GLY A 345 -4.31 -7.19 63.80
CA GLY A 345 -4.72 -6.88 62.42
C GLY A 345 -6.08 -7.46 62.05
N PRO A 346 -6.63 -7.07 60.89
CA PRO A 346 -7.85 -7.67 60.37
C PRO A 346 -7.64 -9.15 60.03
N GLU A 347 -8.68 -9.95 60.27
CA GLU A 347 -8.71 -11.39 60.02
C GLU A 347 -9.84 -11.72 59.04
N VAL A 348 -9.56 -12.48 57.97
CA VAL A 348 -10.60 -12.87 57.01
C VAL A 348 -11.28 -14.14 57.50
N LEU A 349 -12.58 -14.05 57.80
CA LEU A 349 -13.39 -15.18 58.27
C LEU A 349 -14.02 -15.94 57.11
N VAL A 350 -14.45 -15.21 56.07
CA VAL A 350 -14.98 -15.74 54.82
C VAL A 350 -14.37 -14.94 53.67
N ASP A 351 -13.68 -15.61 52.75
CA ASP A 351 -12.94 -14.94 51.67
C ASP A 351 -13.84 -14.13 50.72
N GLY A 352 -15.14 -14.46 50.64
CA GLY A 352 -16.08 -13.87 49.70
C GLY A 352 -15.85 -14.37 48.28
N ARG A 353 -16.94 -14.62 47.55
CA ARG A 353 -16.95 -15.12 46.18
C ARG A 353 -17.79 -14.23 45.29
N TYR A 354 -17.33 -13.99 44.07
CA TYR A 354 -18.05 -13.19 43.10
C TYR A 354 -17.88 -13.76 41.69
N ARG A 355 -18.79 -13.39 40.78
CA ARG A 355 -18.67 -13.63 39.34
C ARG A 355 -18.62 -12.28 38.64
N SER A 356 -17.70 -12.11 37.71
CA SER A 356 -17.62 -10.93 36.86
C SER A 356 -17.99 -11.31 35.43
N THR A 357 -18.95 -10.59 34.86
CA THR A 357 -19.37 -10.74 33.46
C THR A 357 -19.31 -9.38 32.77
N GLY A 358 -18.81 -9.34 31.55
CA GLY A 358 -18.70 -8.09 30.80
C GLY A 358 -17.85 -8.23 29.56
N GLY A 359 -17.38 -7.11 29.06
CA GLY A 359 -16.69 -7.08 27.78
C GLY A 359 -16.25 -5.70 27.34
N GLY A 360 -15.78 -5.64 26.11
CA GLY A 360 -15.41 -4.40 25.44
C GLY A 360 -15.61 -4.51 23.95
N ALA A 361 -15.61 -3.36 23.29
CA ALA A 361 -15.69 -3.26 21.85
C ALA A 361 -14.59 -2.35 21.30
N ALA A 362 -14.15 -2.65 20.08
CA ALA A 362 -13.25 -1.82 19.32
C ALA A 362 -13.80 -1.67 17.90
N HIS A 363 -13.80 -0.44 17.41
CA HIS A 363 -14.31 -0.10 16.09
C HIS A 363 -13.18 0.52 15.28
N ALA A 364 -13.00 0.10 14.04
CA ALA A 364 -12.03 0.74 13.15
C ALA A 364 -12.63 1.07 11.79
N GLN A 365 -12.27 2.26 11.33
CA GLN A 365 -12.47 2.73 9.97
C GLN A 365 -11.10 2.71 9.28
N ILE A 366 -10.97 1.94 8.20
CA ILE A 366 -9.74 1.79 7.43
C ILE A 366 -10.03 2.24 6.00
N ASN A 367 -9.26 3.21 5.51
CA ASN A 367 -9.37 3.72 4.15
C ASN A 367 -8.10 3.34 3.39
N VAL A 368 -8.27 2.66 2.27
CA VAL A 368 -7.17 2.28 1.37
C VAL A 368 -7.35 3.02 0.05
N VAL A 369 -6.26 3.58 -0.46
CA VAL A 369 -6.20 4.25 -1.77
C VAL A 369 -5.03 3.67 -2.55
N VAL A 370 -5.25 3.32 -3.82
CA VAL A 370 -4.22 2.90 -4.79
C VAL A 370 -4.48 3.63 -6.09
N GLY A 371 -3.75 4.73 -6.33
CA GLY A 371 -4.04 5.60 -7.47
C GLY A 371 -5.49 6.09 -7.46
N ALA A 372 -6.26 5.78 -8.50
CA ALA A 372 -7.67 6.12 -8.62
C ALA A 372 -8.63 5.13 -7.92
N TRP A 373 -8.15 3.98 -7.44
CA TRP A 373 -8.97 3.04 -6.68
C TRP A 373 -8.95 3.38 -5.20
N SER A 374 -10.10 3.22 -4.53
CA SER A 374 -10.17 3.33 -3.08
C SER A 374 -11.22 2.38 -2.51
N VAL A 375 -11.03 2.00 -1.25
CA VAL A 375 -12.01 1.23 -0.48
C VAL A 375 -12.01 1.68 0.98
N SER A 376 -13.19 1.67 1.57
CA SER A 376 -13.41 1.88 2.99
C SER A 376 -13.81 0.55 3.63
N LEU A 377 -13.13 0.15 4.70
CA LEU A 377 -13.44 -1.03 5.48
C LEU A 377 -13.82 -0.62 6.90
N GLN A 378 -14.88 -1.24 7.41
CA GLN A 378 -15.31 -1.12 8.78
C GLN A 378 -15.05 -2.42 9.51
N MET A 379 -14.39 -2.31 10.65
CA MET A 379 -14.11 -3.45 11.51
C MET A 379 -14.68 -3.22 12.90
N GLU A 380 -15.21 -4.30 13.46
CA GLU A 380 -15.66 -4.37 14.83
C GLU A 380 -15.05 -5.60 15.49
N ALA A 381 -14.51 -5.42 16.68
CA ALA A 381 -14.12 -6.50 17.57
C ALA A 381 -14.93 -6.38 18.85
N THR A 382 -15.57 -7.47 19.26
CA THR A 382 -16.23 -7.56 20.57
C THR A 382 -15.60 -8.68 21.37
N SER A 383 -15.44 -8.45 22.66
CA SER A 383 -14.93 -9.44 23.61
C SER A 383 -15.96 -9.63 24.70
N GLU A 384 -16.29 -10.87 25.01
CA GLU A 384 -17.10 -11.23 26.17
C GLU A 384 -16.30 -12.11 27.12
N LEU A 385 -16.26 -11.73 28.39
CA LEU A 385 -15.63 -12.51 29.45
C LEU A 385 -16.65 -12.80 30.55
N ASP A 386 -16.59 -14.06 30.98
CA ASP A 386 -17.19 -14.54 32.21
C ASP A 386 -16.10 -15.17 33.07
N THR A 387 -15.86 -14.62 34.25
CA THR A 387 -14.79 -15.10 35.12
C THR A 387 -15.09 -16.44 35.79
N GLY A 388 -16.33 -16.91 35.73
CA GLY A 388 -16.81 -17.89 36.68
C GLY A 388 -16.75 -17.34 38.11
N ILE A 389 -16.78 -18.23 39.11
CA ILE A 389 -16.77 -17.86 40.52
C ILE A 389 -15.31 -17.70 40.99
N LEU A 390 -14.93 -16.49 41.40
CA LEU A 390 -13.62 -16.14 41.93
C LEU A 390 -13.69 -15.81 43.43
N ARG A 391 -12.64 -16.14 44.18
CA ARG A 391 -12.43 -15.70 45.57
C ARG A 391 -11.70 -14.36 45.62
N TYR A 392 -12.17 -13.46 46.47
CA TYR A 392 -11.62 -12.12 46.58
C TYR A 392 -10.17 -12.11 47.11
N ALA A 393 -9.29 -11.36 46.43
CA ALA A 393 -7.87 -11.17 46.76
C ALA A 393 -7.01 -12.46 46.82
N VAL A 394 -7.56 -13.61 46.41
CA VAL A 394 -6.88 -14.92 46.38
C VAL A 394 -6.75 -15.42 44.95
N ASP A 395 -7.86 -15.38 44.20
CA ASP A 395 -7.88 -15.90 42.84
C ASP A 395 -7.49 -14.79 41.84
N SER A 396 -6.62 -15.15 40.89
CA SER A 396 -6.35 -14.31 39.72
C SER A 396 -7.54 -14.36 38.75
N TRP A 397 -7.52 -13.50 37.74
CA TRP A 397 -8.40 -13.64 36.59
C TRP A 397 -8.27 -15.06 36.00
N PRO A 398 -9.36 -15.62 35.44
CA PRO A 398 -9.29 -16.95 34.85
C PRO A 398 -8.20 -16.98 33.77
N THR A 399 -7.57 -18.13 33.60
CA THR A 399 -6.64 -18.36 32.49
C THR A 399 -7.33 -19.04 31.31
N SER A 400 -8.60 -19.44 31.49
CA SER A 400 -9.44 -19.99 30.43
C SER A 400 -9.62 -18.97 29.31
N PRO A 401 -9.51 -19.39 28.04
CA PRO A 401 -9.72 -18.49 26.92
C PRO A 401 -11.13 -17.90 26.91
N VAL A 402 -11.22 -16.64 26.53
CA VAL A 402 -12.45 -15.92 26.18
C VAL A 402 -12.58 -15.83 24.66
N THR A 403 -13.79 -15.62 24.18
CA THR A 403 -14.03 -15.50 22.74
C THR A 403 -14.06 -14.03 22.34
N ASN A 404 -13.16 -13.65 21.45
CA ASN A 404 -13.27 -12.40 20.70
C ASN A 404 -13.97 -12.69 19.39
N THR A 405 -14.99 -11.91 19.06
CA THR A 405 -15.66 -11.94 17.76
C THR A 405 -15.16 -10.75 16.95
N TYR A 406 -14.72 -11.03 15.73
CA TYR A 406 -14.30 -10.01 14.77
C TYR A 406 -15.26 -10.01 13.61
N THR A 407 -15.74 -8.83 13.24
CA THR A 407 -16.63 -8.63 12.11
C THR A 407 -16.06 -7.53 11.22
N LEU A 408 -15.85 -7.85 9.96
CA LEU A 408 -15.42 -6.95 8.92
C LEU A 408 -16.58 -6.73 7.94
N THR A 409 -16.83 -5.47 7.60
CA THR A 409 -17.77 -5.06 6.55
C THR A 409 -17.04 -4.17 5.56
N SER A 410 -17.14 -4.49 4.27
CA SER A 410 -16.55 -3.68 3.20
C SER A 410 -17.21 -3.97 1.84
N ASP A 411 -16.94 -3.11 0.86
CA ASP A 411 -17.34 -3.32 -0.54
C ASP A 411 -16.61 -4.51 -1.20
N LEU A 412 -15.50 -4.97 -0.61
CA LEU A 412 -14.80 -6.19 -1.03
C LEU A 412 -15.48 -7.46 -0.51
N GLY A 413 -16.50 -7.32 0.33
CA GLY A 413 -17.17 -8.39 1.05
C GLY A 413 -17.05 -8.23 2.56
N GLY A 414 -17.83 -9.03 3.28
CA GLY A 414 -17.80 -9.12 4.73
C GLY A 414 -17.29 -10.48 5.19
N SER A 415 -16.71 -10.51 6.39
CA SER A 415 -16.34 -11.74 7.07
C SER A 415 -16.58 -11.59 8.57
N SER A 416 -16.88 -12.70 9.23
CA SER A 416 -16.92 -12.75 10.69
C SER A 416 -16.30 -14.04 11.15
N TYR A 417 -15.49 -13.95 12.20
CA TYR A 417 -14.93 -15.12 12.85
C TYR A 417 -14.73 -14.86 14.34
N ALA A 418 -14.61 -15.95 15.09
CA ALA A 418 -14.37 -15.92 16.51
C ALA A 418 -13.02 -16.57 16.81
N GLU A 419 -12.25 -15.98 17.73
CA GLU A 419 -10.97 -16.51 18.19
C GLU A 419 -10.98 -16.63 19.71
N ALA A 420 -10.50 -17.77 20.20
CA ALA A 420 -10.30 -17.99 21.62
C ALA A 420 -8.98 -17.34 22.03
N VAL A 421 -9.05 -16.24 22.78
CA VAL A 421 -7.88 -15.51 23.29
C VAL A 421 -7.79 -15.69 24.80
N ARG A 422 -6.58 -15.59 25.35
CA ARG A 422 -6.46 -15.46 26.81
C ARG A 422 -7.06 -14.13 27.27
N PRO A 423 -7.54 -14.01 28.51
CA PRO A 423 -8.04 -12.74 29.03
C PRO A 423 -7.03 -11.59 28.94
N GLU A 424 -5.73 -11.89 28.96
CA GLU A 424 -4.65 -10.92 28.76
C GLU A 424 -4.52 -10.40 27.29
N GLY A 425 -5.18 -11.05 26.34
CA GLY A 425 -5.33 -10.60 24.95
C GLY A 425 -6.74 -10.11 24.65
N MET A 426 -7.53 -9.80 25.67
CA MET A 426 -8.90 -9.34 25.51
C MET A 426 -8.91 -7.97 24.81
N LEU A 427 -9.75 -7.88 23.78
CA LEU A 427 -9.91 -6.73 22.90
C LEU A 427 -8.61 -6.19 22.27
N PRO A 428 -8.20 -6.66 21.08
CA PRO A 428 -7.04 -6.09 20.41
C PRO A 428 -7.38 -4.74 19.74
N LYS A 429 -6.36 -3.90 19.57
CA LYS A 429 -6.42 -2.78 18.64
C LYS A 429 -6.60 -3.29 17.20
N LEU A 430 -7.51 -2.66 16.46
CA LEU A 430 -7.71 -2.88 15.04
C LEU A 430 -6.91 -1.86 14.21
N GLY A 431 -6.62 -2.20 12.95
CA GLY A 431 -5.91 -1.33 12.04
C GLY A 431 -5.40 -2.06 10.81
N ALA A 432 -4.52 -1.40 10.08
CA ALA A 432 -3.88 -1.97 8.90
C ALA A 432 -2.40 -1.62 8.86
N ILE A 433 -1.63 -2.41 8.13
CA ILE A 433 -0.22 -2.17 7.83
C ILE A 433 0.00 -2.25 6.32
N LEU A 434 0.88 -1.40 5.80
CA LEU A 434 1.42 -1.53 4.45
C LEU A 434 2.84 -2.09 4.55
N GLY A 435 3.07 -3.24 3.92
CA GLY A 435 4.34 -3.96 4.00
C GLY A 435 4.64 -4.71 2.71
N GLY A 436 5.73 -5.46 2.70
CA GLY A 436 5.99 -6.46 1.68
C GLY A 436 5.67 -7.83 2.25
N ASN A 437 4.99 -8.69 1.48
CA ASN A 437 4.69 -10.04 1.93
C ASN A 437 5.99 -10.77 2.31
N GLY A 438 5.95 -11.62 3.34
CA GLY A 438 7.18 -12.20 3.89
C GLY A 438 7.98 -13.05 2.90
N THR A 439 7.36 -13.52 1.83
CA THR A 439 7.94 -14.51 0.90
C THR A 439 8.51 -13.89 -0.37
N THR A 440 7.76 -13.01 -1.05
CA THR A 440 8.17 -12.39 -2.33
C THR A 440 8.51 -10.91 -2.16
N ARG A 441 8.21 -10.34 -1.00
CA ARG A 441 8.16 -8.89 -0.75
C ARG A 441 7.26 -8.15 -1.72
N GLN A 442 6.26 -8.82 -2.27
CA GLN A 442 5.22 -8.13 -3.01
C GLN A 442 4.51 -7.16 -2.06
N PRO A 443 4.28 -5.89 -2.45
CA PRO A 443 3.60 -4.94 -1.58
C PRO A 443 2.20 -5.45 -1.23
N GLU A 444 1.88 -5.44 0.05
CA GLU A 444 0.60 -5.89 0.59
C GLU A 444 0.10 -4.95 1.68
N ILE A 445 -1.21 -4.84 1.77
CA ILE A 445 -1.91 -4.22 2.89
C ILE A 445 -2.57 -5.33 3.68
N VAL A 446 -2.20 -5.44 4.95
CA VAL A 446 -2.80 -6.41 5.87
C VAL A 446 -3.68 -5.68 6.85
N VAL A 447 -4.97 -5.98 6.81
CA VAL A 447 -5.95 -5.53 7.79
C VAL A 447 -5.92 -6.50 8.97
N LEU A 448 -5.41 -6.01 10.10
CA LEU A 448 -5.19 -6.80 11.31
C LEU A 448 -6.52 -7.34 11.82
N TYR A 449 -6.57 -8.63 12.17
CA TYR A 449 -7.77 -9.34 12.66
C TYR A 449 -8.99 -9.32 11.73
N GLY A 450 -8.94 -8.67 10.57
CA GLY A 450 -9.97 -8.81 9.53
C GLY A 450 -9.67 -9.99 8.61
N ARG A 451 -8.51 -10.63 8.80
CA ARG A 451 -7.90 -11.62 7.90
C ARG A 451 -8.02 -11.18 6.44
N THR A 452 -7.84 -9.88 6.21
CA THR A 452 -8.01 -9.29 4.89
C THR A 452 -6.67 -8.81 4.40
N ILE A 453 -6.33 -9.27 3.20
CA ILE A 453 -5.07 -8.99 2.54
C ILE A 453 -5.40 -8.34 1.21
N ILE A 454 -4.80 -7.19 0.93
CA ILE A 454 -4.84 -6.56 -0.38
C ILE A 454 -3.43 -6.62 -0.96
N LEU A 455 -3.23 -7.45 -1.98
CA LEU A 455 -1.97 -7.55 -2.71
C LEU A 455 -1.93 -6.55 -3.86
N LEU A 456 -0.76 -5.95 -4.06
CA LEU A 456 -0.51 -5.01 -5.15
C LEU A 456 0.37 -5.66 -6.20
N ASP A 457 -0.17 -5.86 -7.41
CA ASP A 457 0.57 -6.37 -8.56
C ASP A 457 1.13 -5.20 -9.38
N LEU A 458 2.45 -5.03 -9.41
CA LEU A 458 3.10 -3.97 -10.19
C LEU A 458 3.23 -4.38 -11.67
N TYR A 459 2.12 -4.31 -12.39
CA TYR A 459 2.07 -4.72 -13.79
C TYR A 459 2.95 -3.85 -14.70
N SER A 460 2.98 -2.53 -14.44
CA SER A 460 3.86 -1.54 -15.07
C SER A 460 4.09 -0.36 -14.13
N ASN A 461 4.89 0.63 -14.53
CA ASN A 461 5.09 1.87 -13.79
C ASN A 461 3.81 2.73 -13.66
N THR A 462 2.77 2.46 -14.44
CA THR A 462 1.54 3.28 -14.46
C THR A 462 0.27 2.49 -14.12
N LEU A 463 0.39 1.18 -13.94
CA LEU A 463 -0.73 0.27 -13.72
C LEU A 463 -0.42 -0.67 -12.57
N VAL A 464 -1.19 -0.55 -11.50
CA VAL A 464 -1.12 -1.41 -10.32
C VAL A 464 -2.37 -2.25 -10.22
N GLY A 465 -2.21 -3.57 -10.24
CA GLY A 465 -3.28 -4.52 -9.93
C GLY A 465 -3.60 -4.53 -8.45
N VAL A 466 -4.89 -4.71 -8.17
CA VAL A 466 -5.41 -4.87 -6.82
C VAL A 466 -6.05 -6.24 -6.74
N CYS A 467 -5.51 -7.09 -5.87
CA CYS A 467 -6.09 -8.37 -5.50
C CYS A 467 -6.48 -8.31 -4.04
N ALA A 468 -7.64 -8.85 -3.68
CA ALA A 468 -8.12 -8.86 -2.31
C ALA A 468 -8.49 -10.27 -1.88
N GLN A 469 -8.13 -10.61 -0.66
CA GLN A 469 -8.61 -11.78 0.06
C GLN A 469 -9.33 -11.27 1.30
N VAL A 470 -10.58 -11.70 1.50
CA VAL A 470 -11.39 -11.30 2.65
C VAL A 470 -11.68 -12.53 3.51
N GLY A 471 -11.30 -12.49 4.78
CA GLY A 471 -11.42 -13.65 5.67
C GLY A 471 -10.58 -14.83 5.18
N ASP A 472 -11.14 -16.04 5.28
CA ASP A 472 -10.51 -17.26 4.77
C ASP A 472 -10.91 -17.57 3.30
N GLY A 473 -11.51 -16.59 2.60
CA GLY A 473 -11.90 -16.73 1.20
C GLY A 473 -10.71 -16.83 0.24
N PRO A 474 -10.95 -17.11 -1.05
CA PRO A 474 -9.89 -17.08 -2.05
C PRO A 474 -9.40 -15.63 -2.29
N LEU A 475 -8.16 -15.50 -2.74
CA LEU A 475 -7.66 -14.25 -3.28
C LEU A 475 -8.29 -14.00 -4.66
N VAL A 476 -8.96 -12.86 -4.83
CA VAL A 476 -9.64 -12.48 -6.08
C VAL A 476 -9.07 -11.20 -6.65
N HIS A 477 -9.07 -11.07 -7.98
CA HIS A 477 -8.78 -9.79 -8.62
C HIS A 477 -9.94 -8.83 -8.36
N VAL A 478 -9.62 -7.61 -7.93
CA VAL A 478 -10.56 -6.49 -7.82
C VAL A 478 -10.52 -5.68 -9.11
N GLY A 479 -9.32 -5.45 -9.64
CA GLY A 479 -9.11 -4.68 -10.86
C GLY A 479 -7.67 -4.17 -10.96
N ALA A 480 -7.46 -3.14 -11.77
CA ALA A 480 -6.20 -2.40 -11.80
C ALA A 480 -6.44 -0.89 -11.87
N ALA A 481 -5.57 -0.15 -11.18
CA ALA A 481 -5.63 1.28 -11.03
C ALA A 481 -4.45 1.95 -11.72
N THR A 482 -4.73 3.09 -12.34
CA THR A 482 -3.76 4.11 -12.73
C THR A 482 -3.91 5.31 -11.79
N ARG A 483 -3.21 6.41 -12.06
CA ARG A 483 -3.48 7.68 -11.37
C ARG A 483 -4.90 8.19 -11.59
N LEU A 484 -5.47 7.99 -12.78
CA LEU A 484 -6.69 8.66 -13.24
C LEU A 484 -7.90 7.73 -13.32
N THR A 485 -7.68 6.44 -13.47
CA THR A 485 -8.73 5.47 -13.79
C THR A 485 -8.56 4.18 -13.01
N PHE A 486 -9.69 3.53 -12.73
CA PHE A 486 -9.73 2.18 -12.22
C PHE A 486 -10.57 1.31 -13.14
N GLN A 487 -10.04 0.16 -13.54
CA GLN A 487 -10.75 -0.83 -14.32
C GLN A 487 -11.00 -2.06 -13.44
N SER A 488 -12.27 -2.29 -13.10
CA SER A 488 -12.69 -3.48 -12.35
C SER A 488 -12.48 -4.75 -13.16
N MET A 489 -12.15 -5.84 -12.48
CA MET A 489 -12.09 -7.18 -13.05
C MET A 489 -12.75 -8.17 -12.11
N ALA A 490 -13.41 -9.19 -12.66
CA ALA A 490 -13.94 -10.30 -11.88
C ALA A 490 -13.17 -11.58 -12.23
N GLY A 491 -12.63 -12.26 -11.23
CA GLY A 491 -11.97 -13.55 -11.40
C GLY A 491 -11.12 -13.96 -10.21
N GLU A 492 -10.89 -15.27 -10.06
CA GLU A 492 -9.88 -15.78 -9.13
C GLU A 492 -8.50 -15.24 -9.53
N SER A 493 -7.77 -14.74 -8.54
CA SER A 493 -6.38 -14.38 -8.75
C SER A 493 -5.55 -15.64 -8.56
N THR A 494 -4.80 -16.03 -9.58
CA THR A 494 -3.61 -16.83 -9.36
C THR A 494 -2.49 -15.83 -9.13
N PRO A 495 -2.03 -15.60 -7.88
CA PRO A 495 -0.95 -14.68 -7.61
C PRO A 495 0.32 -15.20 -8.31
N SER A 496 0.47 -14.79 -9.56
CA SER A 496 1.62 -15.03 -10.39
C SER A 496 2.34 -13.70 -10.43
N THR A 497 3.42 -13.65 -9.68
CA THR A 497 4.41 -12.57 -9.70
C THR A 497 5.10 -12.42 -11.07
N ALA A 498 4.81 -13.34 -12.01
CA ALA A 498 5.18 -13.29 -13.42
C ALA A 498 4.08 -12.69 -14.32
N SER A 499 2.96 -12.22 -13.76
CA SER A 499 1.88 -11.59 -14.55
C SER A 499 2.27 -10.19 -15.00
N TYR A 500 1.95 -9.86 -16.24
CA TYR A 500 2.15 -8.56 -16.87
C TYR A 500 0.83 -7.83 -17.08
N GLY A 501 0.94 -6.53 -17.30
CA GLY A 501 -0.19 -5.70 -17.70
C GLY A 501 0.31 -4.38 -18.23
N SER A 502 -0.59 -3.65 -18.87
CA SER A 502 -0.27 -2.36 -19.48
C SER A 502 -1.53 -1.54 -19.62
N TYR A 503 -1.37 -0.23 -19.56
CA TYR A 503 -2.44 0.75 -19.69
C TYR A 503 -2.16 1.63 -20.90
N ASN A 504 -3.18 1.86 -21.73
CA ASN A 504 -3.11 2.77 -22.84
C ASN A 504 -3.64 4.16 -22.41
N PRO A 505 -2.77 5.16 -22.20
CA PRO A 505 -3.17 6.48 -21.72
C PRO A 505 -3.99 7.30 -22.73
N ALA A 506 -4.02 6.93 -24.00
CA ALA A 506 -4.84 7.64 -24.98
C ALA A 506 -6.29 7.12 -25.03
N THR A 507 -6.50 5.84 -24.73
CA THR A 507 -7.78 5.14 -24.97
C THR A 507 -8.45 4.71 -23.67
N GLY A 508 -7.69 4.63 -22.59
CA GLY A 508 -8.15 4.12 -21.29
C GLY A 508 -8.16 2.59 -21.20
N GLN A 509 -7.80 1.86 -22.26
CA GLN A 509 -7.76 0.40 -22.23
C GLN A 509 -6.65 -0.10 -21.30
N ALA A 510 -6.97 -1.05 -20.41
CA ALA A 510 -5.97 -1.79 -19.65
C ALA A 510 -5.99 -3.28 -19.97
N VAL A 511 -4.82 -3.88 -19.93
CA VAL A 511 -4.60 -5.33 -19.98
C VAL A 511 -3.95 -5.73 -18.68
N ILE A 512 -4.46 -6.79 -18.07
CA ILE A 512 -4.12 -7.16 -16.71
C ILE A 512 -3.95 -8.68 -16.65
N GLY A 513 -3.00 -9.17 -15.85
CA GLY A 513 -2.81 -10.61 -15.64
C GLY A 513 -2.26 -11.39 -16.85
N ALA A 514 -1.62 -10.72 -17.81
CA ALA A 514 -1.09 -11.36 -19.01
C ALA A 514 0.15 -12.21 -18.70
N LEU A 515 0.28 -13.39 -19.32
CA LEU A 515 1.44 -14.27 -19.14
C LEU A 515 2.71 -13.81 -19.86
N LYS A 516 2.58 -12.82 -20.75
CA LYS A 516 3.67 -12.23 -21.54
C LYS A 516 3.59 -10.71 -21.44
N PRO A 517 4.71 -9.99 -21.61
CA PRO A 517 4.73 -8.54 -21.79
C PRO A 517 3.59 -8.03 -22.68
N VAL A 518 2.94 -6.94 -22.27
CA VAL A 518 1.91 -6.26 -23.06
C VAL A 518 2.48 -4.94 -23.52
N ASN A 519 2.31 -4.60 -24.80
CA ASN A 519 2.78 -3.36 -25.36
C ASN A 519 1.74 -2.76 -26.29
N TRP A 520 1.86 -1.46 -26.50
CA TRP A 520 1.03 -0.68 -27.41
C TRP A 520 1.92 -0.01 -28.44
N ILE A 521 1.39 0.17 -29.65
CA ILE A 521 2.05 0.94 -30.70
C ILE A 521 1.19 2.13 -31.03
#